data_AF-V8N288-F1
#
_entry.id   AF-V8N288-F1
#
_cell.length_a   1.000
_cell.length_b   1.000
_cell.length_c   1.000
_cell.angle_alpha   90.00
_cell.angle_beta   90.00
_cell.angle_gamma   90.00
#
_symmetry.space_group_name_H-M   'P 1'
#
loop_
_entity.id
_entity.type
_entity.pdbx_description
1 polymer ?
#
loop_
_entity_poly.entity_id
_entity_poly.type
_entity_poly.pdbx_seq_one_letter_code
_entity_poly.pdbx_strand_id
1 'polypeptide(L)'
;ITFLSGGQSEEEASLNLNAINNCPLPRPWALTFSYGRALQASALNTWRGQRENEELATEEFLKRAQVNGQAALGHYEASGDGSGAAGQSLYVANHAY
;
A
#
# COMPACT_ATOMS: atom_id res chain seq x y z
N ILE A 1 -1.31 -9.75 13.64
CA ILE A 1 -1.79 -10.20 12.31
C ILE A 1 -1.20 -9.26 11.27
N THR A 2 -0.52 -9.81 10.27
CA THR A 2 0.06 -9.08 9.15
C THR A 2 -0.73 -9.39 7.88
N PHE A 3 -1.53 -8.44 7.41
CA PHE A 3 -2.38 -8.63 6.24
C PHE A 3 -1.56 -8.65 4.96
N LEU A 4 -1.96 -9.52 4.03
CA LEU A 4 -1.46 -9.52 2.65
C LEU A 4 -2.35 -8.58 1.81
N SER A 5 -1.76 -7.85 0.86
CA SER A 5 -2.53 -6.94 0.01
C SER A 5 -3.27 -7.65 -1.13
N GLY A 6 -2.82 -8.86 -1.51
CA GLY A 6 -3.44 -9.61 -2.59
C GLY A 6 -3.44 -8.83 -3.91
N GLY A 7 -4.61 -8.67 -4.52
CA GLY A 7 -4.82 -7.90 -5.76
C GLY A 7 -5.28 -6.45 -5.57
N GLN A 8 -5.37 -5.97 -4.32
CA GLN A 8 -5.80 -4.61 -4.03
C GLN A 8 -4.80 -3.60 -4.61
N SER A 9 -5.30 -2.42 -4.95
CA SER A 9 -4.43 -1.28 -5.25
C SER A 9 -3.64 -0.85 -4.01
N GLU A 10 -2.60 -0.04 -4.20
CA GLU A 10 -1.79 0.46 -3.07
C GLU A 10 -2.64 1.30 -2.11
N GLU A 11 -3.53 2.13 -2.67
CA GLU A 11 -4.41 3.00 -1.91
C GLU A 11 -5.53 2.23 -1.20
N GLU A 12 -6.15 1.28 -1.90
CA GLU A 12 -7.20 0.43 -1.32
C GLU A 12 -6.68 -0.40 -0.15
N ALA A 13 -5.48 -0.98 -0.27
CA ALA A 13 -4.85 -1.73 0.81
C ALA A 13 -4.62 -0.87 2.06
N SER A 14 -4.18 0.38 1.86
CA SER A 14 -3.95 1.34 2.95
C SER A 14 -5.26 1.76 3.62
N LEU A 15 -6.29 2.08 2.82
CA LEU A 15 -7.62 2.45 3.31
C LEU A 15 -8.29 1.31 4.11
N ASN A 16 -8.21 0.08 3.60
CA ASN A 16 -8.78 -1.09 4.26
C ASN A 16 -8.06 -1.37 5.59
N LEU A 17 -6.73 -1.31 5.62
CA LEU A 17 -5.96 -1.47 6.86
C LEU A 17 -6.31 -0.40 7.90
N ASN A 18 -6.47 0.84 7.45
CA ASN A 18 -6.87 1.96 8.30
C ASN A 18 -8.28 1.75 8.89
N ALA A 19 -9.24 1.32 8.07
CA ALA A 19 -10.60 1.02 8.52
C ALA A 19 -10.62 -0.13 9.54
N ILE A 20 -9.81 -1.17 9.33
CA ILE A 20 -9.64 -2.29 10.27
C ILE A 20 -9.12 -1.78 11.64
N ASN A 21 -8.13 -0.89 11.63
CA ASN A 21 -7.57 -0.31 12.85
C ASN A 21 -8.47 0.76 13.51
N ASN A 22 -9.44 1.31 12.78
CA ASN A 22 -10.46 2.21 13.33
C ASN A 22 -11.75 1.52 13.78
N CYS A 23 -11.91 0.22 13.53
CA CYS A 23 -13.10 -0.53 13.95
C CYS A 23 -13.28 -0.46 15.49
N PRO A 24 -14.47 -0.19 16.04
CA PRO A 24 -14.65 -0.03 17.49
C PRO A 24 -14.65 -1.35 18.29
N LEU A 25 -14.15 -2.44 17.70
CA LEU A 25 -14.09 -3.76 18.34
C LEU A 25 -12.74 -3.99 19.05
N PRO A 26 -12.72 -4.79 20.13
CA PRO A 26 -11.48 -5.16 20.79
C PRO A 26 -10.50 -5.86 19.82
N ARG A 27 -9.24 -5.41 19.82
CA ARG A 27 -8.14 -5.99 19.03
C ARG A 27 -6.99 -6.37 19.96
N PRO A 28 -6.95 -7.63 20.46
CA PRO A 28 -5.92 -8.06 21.42
C PRO A 28 -4.54 -8.28 20.77
N TRP A 29 -4.43 -8.14 19.45
CA TRP A 29 -3.18 -8.26 18.69
C TRP A 29 -2.99 -7.08 17.76
N ALA A 30 -1.73 -6.72 17.47
CA ALA A 30 -1.41 -5.73 16.46
C ALA A 30 -1.95 -6.15 15.08
N LEU A 31 -2.62 -5.23 14.38
CA LEU A 31 -3.14 -5.41 13.03
C LEU A 31 -2.33 -4.53 12.08
N THR A 32 -1.43 -5.15 11.33
CA THR A 32 -0.45 -4.44 10.48
C THR A 32 -0.35 -5.12 9.11
N PHE A 33 0.58 -4.67 8.26
CA PHE A 33 0.72 -5.09 6.87
C PHE A 33 1.95 -5.97 6.61
N SER A 34 1.84 -6.81 5.59
CA SER A 34 2.95 -7.48 4.91
C SER A 34 2.64 -7.43 3.40
N TYR A 35 2.99 -6.30 2.79
CA TYR A 35 2.59 -5.98 1.42
C TYR A 35 3.77 -6.09 0.46
N GLY A 36 3.57 -6.83 -0.62
CA GLY A 36 4.46 -6.81 -1.79
C GLY A 36 4.01 -5.74 -2.78
N ARG A 37 3.05 -6.09 -3.64
CA ARG A 37 2.54 -5.20 -4.71
C ARG A 37 2.04 -3.85 -4.20
N ALA A 38 1.22 -3.84 -3.16
CA ALA A 38 0.67 -2.60 -2.58
C ALA A 38 1.72 -1.64 -1.97
N LEU A 39 2.98 -2.07 -1.85
CA LEU A 39 4.10 -1.27 -1.36
C LEU A 39 5.09 -0.88 -2.46
N GLN A 40 5.20 -1.70 -3.52
CA GLN A 40 6.26 -1.61 -4.51
C GLN A 40 5.77 -1.17 -5.90
N ALA A 41 4.47 -1.21 -6.21
CA ALA A 41 3.98 -1.01 -7.57
C ALA A 41 4.32 0.39 -8.12
N SER A 42 4.07 1.45 -7.35
CA SER A 42 4.43 2.81 -7.77
C SER A 42 5.94 3.00 -7.87
N ALA A 43 6.71 2.48 -6.91
CA ALA A 43 8.17 2.55 -6.93
C ALA A 43 8.77 1.86 -8.17
N LEU A 44 8.31 0.66 -8.52
CA LEU A 44 8.76 -0.07 -9.71
C LEU A 44 8.36 0.64 -11.01
N ASN A 45 7.15 1.20 -11.07
CA ASN A 45 6.66 1.98 -12.21
C ASN A 45 7.45 3.27 -12.43
N THR A 46 7.91 3.91 -11.36
CA THR A 46 8.79 5.09 -11.40
C THR A 46 10.21 4.70 -11.79
N TRP A 47 10.74 3.61 -11.23
CA TRP A 47 12.11 3.18 -11.51
C TRP A 47 12.33 2.80 -12.97
N ARG A 48 11.44 1.99 -13.55
CA ARG A 48 11.53 1.46 -14.93
C ARG A 48 12.87 0.76 -15.26
N GLY A 49 13.61 0.31 -14.25
CA GLY A 49 14.95 -0.27 -14.41
C GLY A 49 16.04 0.74 -14.80
N GLN A 50 15.75 2.04 -14.74
CA GLN A 50 16.69 3.11 -15.09
C GLN A 50 17.35 3.65 -13.83
N ARG A 51 18.69 3.61 -13.78
CA ARG A 51 19.46 4.01 -12.59
C ARG A 51 19.29 5.49 -12.23
N GLU A 52 18.99 6.33 -13.21
CA GLU A 52 18.67 7.75 -13.01
C GLU A 52 17.36 7.99 -12.24
N ASN A 53 16.45 7.02 -12.18
CA ASN A 53 15.18 7.13 -11.47
C ASN A 53 15.21 6.49 -10.05
N GLU A 54 16.38 6.04 -9.58
CA GLU A 54 16.52 5.33 -8.31
C GLU A 54 16.02 6.17 -7.11
N GLU A 55 16.36 7.46 -7.08
CA GLU A 55 15.94 8.37 -6.01
C GLU A 55 14.42 8.58 -6.03
N LEU A 56 13.83 8.84 -7.20
CA LEU A 56 12.39 9.03 -7.37
C LEU A 56 11.59 7.77 -7.00
N ALA A 57 12.10 6.59 -7.37
CA ALA A 57 11.48 5.32 -7.02
C ALA A 57 11.53 5.06 -5.51
N THR A 58 12.65 5.42 -4.87
CA THR A 58 12.82 5.30 -3.42
C THR A 58 11.86 6.23 -2.69
N GLU A 59 11.66 7.45 -3.18
CA GLU A 59 10.70 8.39 -2.63
C GLU A 59 9.27 7.83 -2.67
N GLU A 60 8.84 7.25 -3.80
CA GLU A 60 7.53 6.62 -3.91
C GLU A 60 7.37 5.42 -2.96
N PHE A 61 8.41 4.60 -2.81
CA PHE A 61 8.40 3.50 -1.84
C PHE A 61 8.25 4.01 -0.41
N LEU A 62 9.01 5.03 -0.02
CA LEU A 62 8.94 5.63 1.31
C LEU A 62 7.57 6.24 1.59
N LYS A 63 6.97 6.91 0.60
CA LYS A 63 5.62 7.45 0.69
C LYS A 63 4.60 6.35 0.98
N ARG A 64 4.68 5.20 0.29
CA ARG A 64 3.79 4.05 0.54
C ARG A 64 4.08 3.39 1.88
N ALA A 65 5.33 3.28 2.31
CA ALA A 65 5.68 2.77 3.64
C ALA A 65 5.11 3.66 4.75
N GLN A 66 5.21 4.98 4.61
CA GLN A 66 4.67 5.95 5.57
C GLN A 66 3.14 5.87 5.65
N VAL A 67 2.46 5.81 4.51
CA VAL A 67 1.00 5.69 4.47
C VAL A 67 0.51 4.39 5.11
N ASN A 68 1.11 3.25 4.78
CA ASN A 68 0.76 1.98 5.41
C ASN A 68 1.09 1.96 6.91
N GLY A 69 2.16 2.65 7.33
CA GLY A 69 2.49 2.87 8.74
C GLY A 69 1.41 3.67 9.49
N GLN A 70 0.90 4.75 8.90
CA GLN A 70 -0.22 5.51 9.46
C GLN A 70 -1.52 4.70 9.48
N ALA A 71 -1.79 3.92 8.43
CA ALA A 71 -2.96 3.04 8.35
C ALA A 71 -2.93 1.94 9.42
N ALA A 72 -1.75 1.39 9.73
CA ALA A 72 -1.59 0.43 10.84
C ALA A 72 -1.89 1.05 12.22
N LEU A 73 -1.78 2.37 12.35
CA LEU A 73 -2.14 3.12 13.55
C LEU A 73 -3.60 3.61 13.54
N GLY A 74 -4.32 3.48 12.42
CA GLY A 74 -5.66 4.05 12.26
C GLY A 74 -5.67 5.56 12.01
N HIS A 75 -4.53 6.16 11.65
CA HIS A 75 -4.38 7.61 11.48
C HIS A 75 -4.25 8.03 10.01
N TYR A 76 -4.49 7.11 9.07
CA TYR A 76 -4.42 7.45 7.66
C TYR A 76 -5.71 8.12 7.19
N GLU A 77 -5.57 9.32 6.66
CA GLU A 77 -6.62 10.03 5.94
C GLU A 77 -6.25 10.09 4.46
N ALA A 78 -7.10 9.54 3.60
CA ALA A 78 -6.88 9.65 2.17
C ALA A 78 -7.05 11.10 1.73
N SER A 79 -5.96 11.72 1.29
CA SER A 79 -6.03 12.84 0.37
C SER A 79 -6.69 12.34 -0.91
N GLY A 80 -7.84 12.90 -1.30
CA GLY A 80 -8.76 12.40 -2.34
C GLY A 80 -8.22 12.14 -3.77
N ASP A 81 -6.90 12.05 -3.97
CA ASP A 81 -6.20 11.76 -5.22
C ASP A 81 -6.05 10.25 -5.49
N GLY A 82 -7.12 9.47 -5.26
CA GLY A 82 -7.17 8.04 -5.60
C GLY A 82 -7.11 7.74 -7.12
N SER A 83 -6.92 8.76 -7.96
CA SER A 83 -6.80 8.69 -9.42
C SER A 83 -5.37 8.46 -9.92
N GLY A 84 -4.36 8.48 -9.04
CA GLY A 84 -2.96 8.23 -9.38
C GLY A 84 -2.61 6.75 -9.55
N ALA A 85 -1.33 6.45 -9.85
CA ALA A 85 -0.83 5.07 -10.01
C ALA A 85 -1.14 4.16 -8.81
N ALA A 86 -1.21 4.71 -7.60
CA ALA A 86 -1.57 4.01 -6.37
C ALA A 86 -3.01 3.48 -6.33
N GLY A 87 -3.93 4.08 -7.10
CA GLY A 87 -5.34 3.66 -7.17
C GLY A 87 -5.61 2.54 -8.18
N GLN A 88 -4.64 2.20 -9.03
CA GLN A 88 -4.82 1.15 -10.04
C GLN A 88 -4.85 -0.24 -9.41
N SER A 89 -5.83 -1.04 -9.81
CA SER A 89 -5.92 -2.44 -9.37
C SER A 89 -4.66 -3.20 -9.75
N LEU A 90 -4.10 -3.93 -8.79
CA LEU A 90 -2.91 -4.77 -8.97
C LEU A 90 -3.27 -6.24 -9.17
N TYR A 91 -4.55 -6.50 -9.43
CA TYR A 91 -5.05 -7.83 -9.76
C TYR A 91 -4.62 -8.24 -11.17
N VAL A 92 -4.03 -9.43 -11.29
CA VAL A 92 -3.69 -10.06 -12.56
C VAL A 92 -4.44 -11.38 -12.65
N ALA A 93 -5.34 -11.48 -13.63
CA ALA A 93 -6.08 -12.72 -13.89
C ALA A 93 -5.10 -13.83 -14.33
N ASN A 94 -5.29 -15.05 -13.84
CA ASN A 94 -4.49 -16.24 -14.18
C ASN A 94 -2.98 -16.12 -13.91
N HIS A 95 -2.57 -15.44 -12.84
CA HIS A 95 -1.17 -15.42 -12.41
C HIS A 95 -0.77 -16.83 -11.94
N ALA A 96 -0.12 -17.60 -12.81
CA ALA A 96 0.57 -18.84 -12.44
C ALA A 96 1.89 -18.49 -11.75
N TYR A 97 2.23 -19.24 -10.70
CA TYR A 97 3.52 -19.17 -10.01
C TYR A 97 4.57 -20.00 -10.74
#